data_AF-A0A938SB21-F1
#
_entry.id   AF-A0A938SB21-F1
#
_cell.length_a   1.000
_cell.length_b   1.000
_cell.length_c   1.000
_cell.angle_alpha   90.00
_cell.angle_beta   90.00
_cell.angle_gamma   90.00
#
_symmetry.space_group_name_H-M   'P 1'
#
loop_
_entity.id
_entity.type
_entity.pdbx_description
1 polymer ?
#
loop_
_entity_poly.entity_id
_entity_poly.type
_entity_poly.pdbx_seq_one_letter_code
_entity_poly.pdbx_strand_id
1 'polypeptide(L)' 'MKHRFSVGKLDWRLLDKLLRSYRITDRRVVIGPRLGEDAAVIDFGKTYLVAKTDPITFATDKI' A
#
# COMPACT_ATOMS: atom_id res chain seq x y z
N MET A 1 -10.86 -21.64 9.90
CA MET A 1 -11.68 -21.38 8.70
C MET A 1 -10.75 -20.95 7.57
N LYS A 2 -10.74 -21.65 6.43
CA LYS A 2 -9.96 -21.23 5.24
C LYS A 2 -10.66 -20.03 4.61
N HIS A 3 -10.24 -18.80 4.92
CA HIS A 3 -10.64 -17.64 4.12
C HIS A 3 -9.90 -17.72 2.79
N ARG A 4 -10.54 -18.32 1.78
CA ARG A 4 -10.08 -18.21 0.39
C ARG A 4 -10.45 -16.82 -0.10
N PHE A 5 -9.45 -16.02 -0.46
CA PHE A 5 -9.66 -14.79 -1.21
C PHE A 5 -10.23 -15.13 -2.59
N SER A 6 -11.18 -14.31 -3.06
CA SER A 6 -11.61 -14.35 -4.46
C SER A 6 -10.48 -13.88 -5.35
N VAL A 7 -10.50 -14.31 -6.61
CA VAL A 7 -9.62 -13.74 -7.64
C VAL A 7 -9.92 -12.24 -7.82
N GLY A 8 -8.90 -11.46 -8.17
CA GLY A 8 -9.01 -10.01 -8.37
C GLY A 8 -8.56 -9.19 -7.17
N LYS A 9 -9.12 -7.98 -7.02
CA LYS A 9 -8.70 -7.00 -6.01
C LYS A 9 -9.09 -7.46 -4.59
N LEU A 10 -8.22 -7.18 -3.63
CA LEU A 10 -8.48 -7.42 -2.21
C LEU A 10 -9.66 -6.56 -1.72
N ASP A 11 -10.45 -7.10 -0.78
CA ASP A 11 -11.45 -6.30 -0.07
C ASP A 11 -10.80 -5.10 0.62
N TRP A 12 -11.36 -3.91 0.40
CA TRP A 12 -10.76 -2.65 0.86
C TRP A 12 -10.72 -2.54 2.40
N ARG A 13 -11.64 -3.17 3.13
CA ARG A 13 -11.65 -3.15 4.61
C ARG A 13 -10.51 -3.98 5.15
N LEU A 14 -10.22 -5.11 4.50
CA LEU A 14 -9.06 -5.92 4.85
C LEU A 14 -7.76 -5.18 4.50
N LEU A 15 -7.70 -4.53 3.32
CA LEU A 15 -6.56 -3.70 2.95
C LEU A 15 -6.30 -2.62 4.00
N ASP A 16 -7.32 -1.86 4.42
CA ASP A 16 -7.17 -0.83 5.46
C ASP A 16 -6.64 -1.40 6.78
N LYS A 17 -7.18 -2.54 7.22
CA LYS A 17 -6.71 -3.21 8.44
C LYS A 17 -5.24 -3.61 8.34
N LEU A 18 -4.81 -4.11 7.19
CA LEU A 18 -3.41 -4.47 6.94
C LEU A 18 -2.53 -3.22 6.93
N LEU A 19 -2.92 -2.17 6.20
CA LEU A 19 -2.15 -0.92 6.14
C LEU A 19 -1.98 -0.29 7.53
N ARG A 20 -3.05 -0.24 8.33
CA ARG A 20 -3.01 0.27 9.71
C ARG A 20 -2.13 -0.52 10.67
N SER A 21 -1.83 -1.79 10.35
CA SER A 21 -0.95 -2.61 11.17
C SER A 21 0.52 -2.19 11.05
N TYR A 22 0.88 -1.46 10.00
CA TYR A 22 2.22 -0.91 9.80
C TYR A 22 2.35 0.46 10.44
N ARG A 23 3.31 0.60 11.37
CA ARG A 23 3.66 1.89 11.95
C ARG A 23 4.79 2.52 11.14
N ILE A 24 4.54 3.69 10.57
CA ILE A 24 5.59 4.52 10.00
C ILE A 24 6.16 5.41 11.10
N THR A 25 7.46 5.28 11.33
CA THR A 25 8.17 6.03 12.38
C THR A 25 9.03 7.16 11.83
N ASP A 26 9.38 7.11 10.54
CA ASP A 26 10.15 8.16 9.87
C ASP A 26 9.25 9.37 9.59
N ARG A 27 9.58 10.51 10.20
CA ARG A 27 8.84 11.76 10.06
C ARG A 27 8.89 12.34 8.65
N ARG A 28 9.83 11.90 7.81
CA ARG A 28 9.91 12.32 6.42
C ARG A 28 8.75 11.81 5.58
N VAL A 29 8.06 10.74 6.01
CA VAL A 29 6.88 10.26 5.30
C VAL A 29 5.69 11.14 5.66
N VAL A 30 5.43 12.14 4.82
CA VAL A 30 4.32 13.09 4.98
C VAL A 30 2.98 12.44 4.66
N ILE A 31 2.96 11.60 3.61
CA ILE A 31 1.81 10.78 3.24
C ILE A 31 2.26 9.32 3.18
N GLY A 32 1.76 8.52 4.12
CA GLY A 32 1.95 7.07 4.17
C GLY A 32 0.80 6.31 3.48
N PRO A 33 0.83 4.96 3.53
CA PRO A 33 -0.20 4.13 2.91
C PRO A 33 -1.52 4.31 3.65
N ARG A 34 -2.55 4.70 2.91
CA ARG A 34 -3.93 4.82 3.40
C ARG A 34 -4.88 4.59 2.22
N LEU A 35 -6.11 4.20 2.52
CA LEU A 35 -7.13 4.05 1.48
C LEU A 35 -7.33 5.36 0.71
N GLY A 36 -7.47 5.25 -0.61
CA GLY A 36 -7.72 6.40 -1.48
C GLY A 36 -6.47 7.17 -1.92
N GLU A 37 -5.28 6.80 -1.42
CA GLU A 37 -4.03 7.39 -1.92
C GLU A 37 -3.33 6.46 -2.90
N ASP A 38 -2.79 7.08 -3.93
CA ASP A 38 -2.08 6.40 -5.00
C ASP A 38 -0.57 6.39 -4.83
N ALA A 39 -0.03 7.21 -3.91
CA ALA A 39 1.42 7.37 -3.75
C ALA A 39 1.79 7.75 -2.30
N ALA A 40 2.99 7.38 -1.90
CA ALA A 40 3.63 7.92 -0.71
C ALA A 40 4.34 9.23 -1.06
N VAL A 41 4.38 10.16 -0.11
CA VAL A 41 5.10 11.44 -0.23
C VAL A 41 6.15 11.52 0.86
N ILE A 42 7.41 11.70 0.44
CA ILE A 42 8.57 11.70 1.32
C ILE A 42 9.31 13.03 1.20
N ASP A 43 9.56 13.67 2.34
CA ASP A 43 10.30 14.92 2.45
C ASP A 43 11.82 14.72 2.26
N PHE A 44 12.38 15.43 1.27
CA PHE A 44 13.81 15.51 0.97
C PHE A 44 14.38 16.92 1.26
N GLY A 45 13.68 17.72 2.07
CA GLY A 45 14.05 19.04 2.55
C GLY A 45 13.73 20.16 1.57
N LYS A 46 14.27 20.11 0.36
CA LYS A 46 13.98 21.11 -0.70
C LYS A 46 12.88 20.68 -1.66
N THR A 47 12.66 19.38 -1.76
CA THR A 47 11.71 18.75 -2.69
C THR A 47 11.03 17.59 -2.00
N TYR A 48 9.95 17.11 -2.60
CA TYR A 48 9.28 15.88 -2.20
C TYR A 48 9.53 14.79 -3.23
N LEU A 49 9.82 13.59 -2.74
CA LEU A 49 9.76 12.37 -3.55
C LEU A 49 8.34 11.80 -3.48
N VAL A 50 7.69 11.70 -4.63
CA VAL A 50 6.40 11.02 -4.78
C VAL A 50 6.68 9.63 -5.33
N ALA A 51 6.35 8.59 -4.56
CA ALA A 51 6.61 7.20 -4.93
C ALA A 51 5.31 6.41 -5.00
N LYS A 52 5.02 5.82 -6.16
CA LYS A 52 3.87 4.93 -6.40
C LYS A 52 4.36 3.53 -6.73
N THR A 53 3.60 2.54 -6.28
CA THR A 53 3.72 1.15 -6.73
C THR A 53 2.34 0.66 -7.13
N ASP A 54 2.26 -0.12 -8.21
CA ASP A 54 1.02 -0.77 -8.65
C ASP A 54 1.26 -2.29 -8.68
N PRO A 55 1.19 -2.96 -7.52
CA PRO A 55 1.54 -4.37 -7.42
C PRO A 55 0.45 -5.23 -8.06
N ILE A 56 0.83 -6.07 -9.02
CA ILE A 56 -0.04 -7.13 -9.53
C ILE A 56 -0.09 -8.24 -8.47
N THR A 57 -1.18 -8.29 -7.71
CA THR A 57 -1.40 -9.34 -6.70
C THR A 57 -1.85 -10.64 -7.35
N PHE A 58 -1.38 -11.79 -6.83
CA PHE A 58 -1.73 -13.14 -7.29
C PHE A 58 -1.31 -13.50 -8.73
N ALA A 59 -0.35 -12.77 -9.31
CA ALA A 59 0.34 -13.24 -10.51
C ALA A 59 1.05 -14.56 -10.17
N THR A 60 0.71 -15.63 -10.89
CA THR A 60 1.44 -16.91 -10.83
C THR A 60 2.48 -16.93 -11.95
N ASP A 61 3.62 -17.60 -11.76
CA ASP A 61 4.70 -17.75 -12.75
C ASP A 61 4.30 -18.47 -14.06
N LYS A 62 3.01 -18.76 -14.27
CA LYS A 62 2.51 -19.31 -15.53
C LYS A 62 2.31 -18.18 -16.53
N ILE A 63 3.34 -18.01 -17.37
CA ILE A 63 3.30 -17.25 -18.62
C ILE A 63 2.89 -18.21 -19.74
#